data_AF-A0A6P0CGY7-F1
#
_entry.id   AF-A0A6P0CGY7-F1
#
_cell.length_a   1.000
_cell.length_b   1.000
_cell.length_c   1.000
_cell.angle_alpha   90.00
_cell.angle_beta   90.00
_cell.angle_gamma   90.00
#
_symmetry.space_group_name_H-M   'P 1'
#
loop_
_entity.id
_entity.type
_entity.pdbx_description
1 polymer ?
#
loop_
_entity_poly.entity_id
_entity_poly.type
_entity_poly.pdbx_seq_one_letter_code
_entity_poly.pdbx_strand_id
1 'polypeptide(L)'
;MNALNVIHPYGSIGDLVIDAGQMGYFGEERNTNTILRATSDVRTFTEGVADANTPREISEALQGARLLIFLGFSFIDLNMRLLPGDGVSVERILATTKGRSSDTKNRIENSLAGDYADDDHSRIELFDGYCWKLFWDFDHYLANNEHA
;
A
#
# COMPACT_ATOMS: atom_id res chain seq x y z
N MET A 1 18.41 13.31 -1.10
CA MET A 1 17.74 12.48 -0.08
C MET A 1 16.45 12.00 -0.72
N ASN A 2 16.31 10.70 -1.00
CA ASN A 2 15.03 10.17 -1.44
C ASN A 2 14.23 9.87 -0.18
N ALA A 3 13.25 10.71 0.13
CA ALA A 3 12.26 10.43 1.17
C ALA A 3 11.30 9.35 0.66
N LEU A 4 10.78 8.53 1.59
CA LEU A 4 9.72 7.57 1.28
C LEU A 4 8.47 8.33 0.83
N ASN A 5 7.97 8.04 -0.36
CA ASN A 5 6.70 8.59 -0.83
C ASN A 5 5.54 7.78 -0.20
N VAL A 6 4.72 8.42 0.64
CA VAL A 6 3.56 7.79 1.28
C VAL A 6 2.30 8.52 0.81
N ILE A 7 1.47 7.83 0.04
CA ILE A 7 0.19 8.34 -0.45
C ILE A 7 -0.92 7.87 0.51
N HIS A 8 -1.84 8.76 0.86
CA HIS A 8 -2.93 8.50 1.82
C HIS A 8 -4.31 8.63 1.15
N PRO A 9 -4.81 7.60 0.43
CA PRO A 9 -6.03 7.72 -0.37
C PRO A 9 -7.29 8.06 0.43
N TYR A 10 -7.31 7.65 1.69
CA TYR A 10 -8.39 7.91 2.63
C TYR A 10 -8.07 9.06 3.60
N GLY A 11 -7.09 9.92 3.29
CA GLY A 11 -6.63 10.98 4.19
C GLY A 11 -5.71 10.47 5.31
N SER A 12 -5.29 11.41 6.17
CA SER A 12 -4.35 11.15 7.26
C SER A 12 -5.01 11.41 8.61
N ILE A 13 -4.59 10.68 9.64
CA ILE A 13 -5.00 10.92 11.03
C ILE A 13 -4.09 11.95 11.74
N GLY A 14 -3.24 12.65 10.97
CA GLY A 14 -2.28 13.63 11.44
C GLY A 14 -0.83 13.24 11.12
N ASP A 15 0.08 14.19 11.32
CA ASP A 15 1.51 13.96 11.06
C ASP A 15 2.09 12.93 12.04
N LEU A 16 2.76 11.92 11.48
CA LEU A 16 3.53 10.95 12.24
C LEU A 16 4.88 11.58 12.61
N VAL A 17 4.90 12.41 13.67
CA VAL A 17 6.13 13.05 14.16
C VAL A 17 6.96 12.02 14.95
N ILE A 18 7.70 11.17 14.23
CA ILE A 18 8.61 10.19 14.84
C ILE A 18 9.92 10.87 15.31
N ASP A 19 10.29 12.01 14.72
CA ASP A 19 11.68 12.49 14.73
C ASP A 19 12.04 13.65 15.67
N ALA A 20 11.19 14.05 16.62
CA ALA A 20 11.49 15.25 17.42
C ALA A 20 11.10 15.24 18.90
N GLY A 21 10.80 14.10 19.50
CA GLY A 21 10.45 14.03 20.94
C GLY A 21 9.19 14.81 21.35
N GLN A 22 8.54 15.51 20.42
CA GLN A 22 7.23 16.12 20.55
C GLN A 22 6.18 15.15 20.00
N MET A 23 6.00 14.03 20.68
CA MET A 23 4.73 13.32 20.54
C MET A 23 3.66 14.14 21.27
N GLY A 24 2.50 14.28 20.64
CA GLY A 24 1.30 14.61 21.41
C GLY A 24 1.05 13.51 22.42
N TYR A 25 1.28 13.78 23.71
CA TYR A 25 1.05 12.79 24.74
C TYR A 25 -0.44 12.50 24.85
N PHE A 26 -0.79 11.23 25.05
CA PHE A 26 -2.15 10.87 25.39
C PHE A 26 -2.58 11.63 26.67
N GLY A 27 -3.65 12.42 26.57
CA GLY A 27 -4.13 13.28 27.67
C GLY A 27 -3.55 14.70 27.71
N GLU A 28 -2.79 15.12 26.69
CA GLU A 28 -2.31 16.50 26.58
C GLU A 28 -3.48 17.49 26.39
N GLU A 29 -3.47 18.60 27.12
CA GLU A 29 -4.41 19.71 26.89
C GLU A 29 -4.10 20.37 25.54
N ARG A 30 -4.97 20.10 24.56
CA ARG A 30 -4.92 20.72 23.24
C ARG A 30 -5.90 21.88 23.18
N ASN A 31 -5.49 23.00 22.56
CA ASN A 31 -6.43 24.08 22.31
C ASN A 31 -7.48 23.65 21.26
N THR A 32 -8.63 24.33 21.26
CA THR A 32 -9.75 24.04 20.36
C THR A 32 -9.36 24.10 18.88
N ASN A 33 -8.48 25.02 18.48
CA ASN A 33 -8.05 25.17 17.09
C ASN A 33 -7.23 23.97 16.60
N THR A 34 -6.37 23.39 17.44
CA THR A 34 -5.56 22.22 17.11
C THR A 34 -6.44 20.97 16.97
N ILE A 35 -7.44 20.83 17.85
CA ILE A 35 -8.42 19.74 17.77
C ILE A 35 -9.23 19.85 16.47
N LEU A 36 -9.76 21.05 16.16
CA LEU A 36 -10.55 21.29 14.96
C LEU A 36 -9.76 20.99 13.67
N ARG A 37 -8.47 21.34 13.62
CA ARG A 37 -7.59 20.99 12.48
C ARG A 37 -7.35 19.48 12.37
N ALA A 38 -7.06 18.80 13.47
CA ALA A 38 -6.89 17.35 13.44
C ALA A 38 -8.17 16.63 12.97
N THR A 39 -9.35 17.13 13.37
CA THR A 39 -10.63 16.56 12.94
C THR A 39 -10.97 16.82 11.48
N SER A 40 -10.44 17.87 10.83
CA SER A 40 -10.67 18.10 9.40
C SER A 40 -9.93 17.12 8.49
N ASP A 41 -8.90 16.46 9.02
CA ASP A 41 -8.08 15.50 8.26
C ASP A 41 -8.58 14.06 8.42
N VAL A 42 -9.34 13.77 9.50
CA VAL A 42 -9.96 12.46 9.73
C VAL A 42 -11.09 12.26 8.73
N ARG A 43 -10.91 11.31 7.80
CA ARG A 43 -11.96 10.90 6.87
C ARG A 43 -12.51 9.54 7.26
N THR A 44 -13.81 9.39 7.12
CA THR A 44 -14.51 8.14 7.34
C THR A 44 -14.55 7.32 6.04
N PHE A 45 -14.59 5.99 6.17
CA PHE A 45 -14.62 5.05 5.04
C PHE A 45 -15.69 5.37 3.98
N THR A 46 -16.81 5.98 4.39
CA THR A 46 -17.95 6.32 3.52
C THR A 46 -17.78 7.61 2.73
N GLU A 47 -16.82 8.47 3.09
CA GLU A 47 -16.59 9.75 2.39
C GLU A 47 -15.78 9.58 1.10
N GLY A 48 -15.26 8.38 0.84
CA GLY A 48 -14.58 8.02 -0.41
C GLY A 48 -13.27 8.77 -0.65
N VAL A 49 -12.70 8.58 -1.83
CA VAL A 49 -11.53 9.34 -2.30
C VAL A 49 -12.02 10.68 -2.82
N ALA A 50 -12.03 11.69 -1.95
CA ALA A 50 -12.49 13.03 -2.31
C ALA A 50 -11.45 13.83 -3.11
N ASP A 51 -10.19 13.38 -3.17
CA ASP A 51 -9.13 14.08 -3.90
C ASP A 51 -8.96 13.49 -5.31
N ALA A 52 -9.26 14.31 -6.32
CA ALA A 52 -9.12 13.96 -7.72
C ALA A 52 -7.65 13.70 -8.12
N ASN A 53 -6.67 14.15 -7.33
CA ASN A 53 -5.25 13.96 -7.62
C ASN A 53 -4.70 12.62 -7.15
N THR A 54 -5.29 11.99 -6.13
CA THR A 54 -4.77 10.74 -5.55
C THR A 54 -4.62 9.62 -6.60
N PRO A 55 -5.60 9.34 -7.48
CA PRO A 55 -5.42 8.30 -8.51
C PRO A 55 -4.26 8.59 -9.46
N ARG A 56 -4.03 9.88 -9.79
CA ARG A 56 -2.91 10.31 -10.64
C ARG A 56 -1.57 10.06 -9.93
N GLU A 57 -1.47 10.41 -8.65
CA GLU A 57 -0.25 10.21 -7.86
C GLU A 57 0.11 8.72 -7.72
N ILE A 58 -0.89 7.86 -7.52
CA ILE A 58 -0.70 6.41 -7.50
C ILE A 58 -0.23 5.92 -8.87
N SER A 59 -0.85 6.37 -9.96
CA SER A 59 -0.47 6.02 -11.32
C SER A 59 0.99 6.39 -11.62
N GLU A 60 1.39 7.60 -11.27
CA GLU A 60 2.77 8.08 -11.45
C GLU A 60 3.76 7.29 -10.60
N ALA A 61 3.39 6.88 -9.38
CA ALA A 61 4.23 6.06 -8.52
C ALA A 61 4.39 4.61 -9.03
N LEU A 62 3.36 4.08 -9.70
CA LEU A 62 3.40 2.75 -10.30
C LEU A 62 4.14 2.74 -11.64
N GLN A 63 4.15 3.87 -12.37
CA GLN A 63 4.81 3.97 -13.66
C GLN A 63 6.33 3.77 -13.52
N GLY A 64 6.85 2.71 -14.12
CA GLY A 64 8.27 2.35 -14.03
C GLY A 64 8.66 1.63 -12.74
N ALA A 65 7.69 1.24 -11.91
CA ALA A 65 7.96 0.37 -10.77
C ALA A 65 8.41 -1.01 -11.25
N ARG A 66 9.55 -1.47 -10.75
CA ARG A 66 10.05 -2.84 -11.04
C ARG A 66 9.36 -3.90 -10.19
N LEU A 67 8.94 -3.52 -8.98
CA LEU A 67 8.36 -4.41 -7.99
C LEU A 67 7.12 -3.76 -7.38
N LEU A 68 6.00 -4.47 -7.43
CA LEU A 68 4.77 -4.10 -6.75
C LEU A 68 4.49 -5.08 -5.61
N ILE A 69 4.29 -4.56 -4.40
CA ILE A 69 4.03 -5.38 -3.21
C ILE A 69 2.66 -5.03 -2.62
N PHE A 70 1.75 -6.01 -2.60
CA PHE A 70 0.46 -5.92 -1.93
C PHE A 70 0.56 -6.49 -0.51
N LEU A 71 0.43 -5.61 0.48
CA LEU A 71 0.48 -5.94 1.90
C LEU A 71 -0.92 -5.93 2.50
N GLY A 72 -1.35 -7.05 3.03
CA GLY A 72 -2.72 -7.27 3.52
C GLY A 72 -3.44 -8.36 2.73
N PHE A 73 -4.62 -8.74 3.18
CA PHE A 73 -5.22 -10.04 2.83
C PHE A 73 -6.59 -9.96 2.17
N SER A 74 -7.20 -8.78 2.08
CA SER A 74 -8.64 -8.68 1.78
C SER A 74 -8.97 -8.31 0.35
N PHE A 75 -8.02 -7.86 -0.49
CA PHE A 75 -8.19 -7.53 -1.93
C PHE A 75 -9.60 -7.03 -2.30
N ILE A 76 -10.17 -6.16 -1.46
CA ILE A 76 -11.57 -5.75 -1.61
C ILE A 76 -11.69 -4.81 -2.79
N ASP A 77 -12.78 -4.96 -3.56
CA ASP A 77 -13.01 -4.20 -4.79
C ASP A 77 -12.84 -2.68 -4.61
N LEU A 78 -13.26 -2.14 -3.46
CA LEU A 78 -13.14 -0.71 -3.20
C LEU A 78 -11.68 -0.24 -3.19
N ASN A 79 -10.78 -1.00 -2.57
CA ASN A 79 -9.36 -0.65 -2.53
C ASN A 79 -8.71 -0.85 -3.90
N MET A 80 -9.07 -1.92 -4.60
CA MET A 80 -8.51 -2.22 -5.91
C MET A 80 -8.91 -1.17 -6.95
N ARG A 81 -10.13 -0.60 -6.87
CA ARG A 81 -10.57 0.51 -7.73
C ARG A 81 -9.79 1.81 -7.55
N LEU A 82 -9.02 1.96 -6.46
CA LEU A 82 -8.15 3.12 -6.26
C LEU A 82 -6.86 3.01 -7.05
N LEU A 83 -6.49 1.79 -7.43
CA LEU A 83 -5.26 1.50 -8.13
C LEU A 83 -5.56 1.49 -9.63
N PRO A 84 -4.75 2.17 -10.46
CA PRO A 84 -4.89 2.13 -11.90
C PRO A 84 -4.37 0.78 -12.41
N GLY A 85 -5.26 -0.05 -12.97
CA GLY A 85 -4.86 -1.27 -13.67
C GLY A 85 -4.46 -1.00 -15.12
N ASP A 86 -5.21 -0.17 -15.85
CA ASP A 86 -4.96 0.03 -17.28
C ASP A 86 -3.64 0.77 -17.56
N GLY A 87 -2.77 0.17 -18.37
CA GLY A 87 -1.54 0.79 -18.87
C GLY A 87 -0.35 0.74 -17.90
N VAL A 88 -0.47 0.02 -16.79
CA VAL A 88 0.62 -0.25 -15.85
C VAL A 88 1.06 -1.70 -15.99
N SER A 89 2.35 -1.94 -16.23
CA SER A 89 2.94 -3.28 -16.21
C SER A 89 4.23 -3.24 -15.39
N VAL A 90 4.37 -4.17 -14.47
CA VAL A 90 5.53 -4.26 -13.56
C VAL A 90 6.29 -5.58 -13.78
N GLU A 91 7.60 -5.57 -13.49
CA GLU A 91 8.45 -6.76 -13.70
C GLU A 91 8.10 -7.90 -12.74
N ARG A 92 7.70 -7.57 -11.50
CA ARG A 92 7.36 -8.54 -10.46
C ARG A 92 6.30 -8.03 -9.50
N ILE A 93 5.45 -8.94 -9.05
CA ILE A 93 4.37 -8.68 -8.10
C ILE A 93 4.47 -9.67 -6.94
N LEU A 94 4.46 -9.15 -5.70
CA LEU A 94 4.36 -9.94 -4.49
C LEU A 94 3.06 -9.60 -3.77
N ALA A 95 2.31 -10.59 -3.31
CA ALA A 95 1.03 -10.37 -2.66
C ALA A 95 0.83 -11.32 -1.47
N THR A 96 0.56 -10.77 -0.28
CA THR A 96 0.26 -11.60 0.89
C THR A 96 -1.17 -12.15 0.83
N THR A 97 -1.36 -13.45 1.08
CA THR A 97 -2.67 -14.13 0.95
C THR A 97 -3.03 -14.99 2.16
N LYS A 98 -2.52 -14.63 3.34
CA LYS A 98 -2.70 -15.40 4.57
C LYS A 98 -4.15 -15.79 4.83
N GLY A 99 -4.38 -17.09 4.99
CA GLY A 99 -5.68 -17.64 5.36
C GLY A 99 -6.77 -17.39 4.29
N ARG A 100 -6.38 -17.21 3.03
CA ARG A 100 -7.29 -17.24 1.87
C ARG A 100 -7.38 -18.66 1.31
N SER A 101 -8.55 -19.04 0.81
CA SER A 101 -8.73 -20.32 0.11
C SER A 101 -7.99 -20.34 -1.23
N SER A 102 -7.74 -21.53 -1.78
CA SER A 102 -7.12 -21.69 -3.10
C SER A 102 -7.91 -20.96 -4.20
N ASP A 103 -9.25 -21.04 -4.19
CA ASP A 103 -10.09 -20.33 -5.16
C ASP A 103 -9.93 -18.81 -5.06
N THR A 104 -9.80 -18.30 -3.83
CA THR A 104 -9.59 -16.86 -3.59
C THR A 104 -8.21 -16.44 -4.08
N LYS A 105 -7.19 -17.25 -3.82
CA LYS A 105 -5.82 -17.02 -4.30
C LYS A 105 -5.78 -16.98 -5.84
N ASN A 106 -6.40 -17.94 -6.51
CA ASN A 106 -6.49 -17.98 -7.97
C ASN A 106 -7.19 -16.74 -8.54
N ARG A 107 -8.28 -16.28 -7.90
CA ARG A 107 -8.96 -15.05 -8.32
C ARG A 107 -8.10 -13.80 -8.16
N ILE A 108 -7.37 -13.71 -7.05
CA ILE A 108 -6.41 -12.61 -6.82
C ILE A 108 -5.33 -12.64 -7.89
N GLU A 109 -4.73 -13.80 -8.12
CA GLU A 109 -3.67 -13.98 -9.13
C GLU A 109 -4.14 -13.57 -10.53
N ASN A 110 -5.30 -14.07 -10.97
CA ASN A 110 -5.87 -13.72 -12.28
C ASN A 110 -6.13 -12.20 -12.40
N SER A 111 -6.65 -11.55 -11.35
CA SER A 111 -6.87 -10.10 -11.35
C SER A 111 -5.54 -9.36 -11.48
N LEU A 112 -4.56 -9.71 -10.66
CA LEU A 112 -3.24 -9.07 -10.69
C LEU A 112 -2.51 -9.29 -12.01
N ALA A 113 -2.70 -10.45 -12.65
CA ALA A 113 -2.11 -10.76 -13.94
C ALA A 113 -2.66 -9.85 -15.04
N GLY A 114 -3.99 -9.74 -15.11
CA GLY A 114 -4.65 -8.86 -16.07
C GLY A 114 -4.37 -7.38 -15.80
N ASP A 115 -4.35 -6.97 -14.54
CA ASP A 115 -4.24 -5.57 -14.15
C ASP A 115 -2.79 -5.03 -14.19
N TYR A 116 -1.77 -5.86 -13.97
CA TYR A 116 -0.40 -5.35 -13.74
C TYR A 116 0.72 -6.18 -14.36
N ALA A 117 0.43 -7.31 -15.02
CA ALA A 117 1.46 -8.22 -15.51
C ALA A 117 1.29 -8.66 -16.98
N ASP A 118 0.46 -7.98 -17.77
CA ASP A 118 0.19 -8.37 -19.17
C ASP A 118 -0.26 -9.85 -19.31
N ASP A 119 -1.09 -10.33 -18.37
CA ASP A 119 -1.52 -11.72 -18.23
C ASP A 119 -0.38 -12.74 -17.93
N ASP A 120 0.83 -12.27 -17.60
CA ASP A 120 1.99 -13.11 -17.25
C ASP A 120 1.99 -13.51 -15.76
N HIS A 121 1.36 -14.66 -15.48
CA HIS A 121 1.32 -15.27 -14.15
C HIS A 121 2.71 -15.55 -13.54
N SER A 122 3.76 -15.71 -14.35
CA SER A 122 5.09 -16.01 -13.82
C SER A 122 5.72 -14.85 -13.04
N ARG A 123 5.19 -13.64 -13.20
CA ARG A 123 5.62 -12.43 -12.49
C ARG A 123 4.98 -12.30 -11.11
N ILE A 124 4.00 -13.14 -10.77
CA ILE A 124 3.20 -13.03 -9.55
C ILE A 124 3.61 -14.11 -8.55
N GLU A 125 3.88 -13.69 -7.32
CA GLU A 125 4.14 -14.58 -6.20
C GLU A 125 3.16 -14.29 -5.06
N LEU A 126 2.29 -15.28 -4.79
CA LEU A 126 1.36 -15.23 -3.67
C LEU A 126 2.02 -15.80 -2.41
N PHE A 127 2.29 -14.94 -1.43
CA PHE A 127 2.90 -15.32 -0.17
C PHE A 127 1.83 -15.68 0.88
N ASP A 128 1.74 -16.95 1.28
CA ASP A 128 0.82 -17.40 2.32
C ASP A 128 1.40 -17.20 3.73
N GLY A 129 1.47 -15.94 4.15
CA GLY A 129 2.03 -15.58 5.45
C GLY A 129 1.78 -14.13 5.84
N TYR A 130 2.32 -13.74 6.99
CA TYR A 130 2.15 -12.38 7.49
C TYR A 130 3.06 -11.39 6.74
N CYS A 131 2.62 -10.13 6.60
CA CYS A 131 3.40 -9.07 5.95
C CYS A 131 4.80 -8.89 6.56
N TRP A 132 4.93 -8.96 7.89
CA TRP A 132 6.23 -8.85 8.56
C TRP A 132 7.19 -9.98 8.17
N LYS A 133 6.66 -11.18 7.90
CA LYS A 133 7.48 -12.32 7.48
C LYS A 133 7.92 -12.17 6.03
N LEU A 134 7.04 -11.66 5.17
CA LEU A 134 7.41 -11.31 3.78
C LEU A 134 8.57 -10.31 3.78
N PHE A 135 8.49 -9.23 4.57
CA PHE A 135 9.58 -8.26 4.66
C PHE A 135 10.85 -8.86 5.24
N TRP A 136 10.74 -9.65 6.30
CA TRP A 136 11.90 -10.34 6.87
C TRP A 136 12.61 -11.19 5.82
N ASP A 137 11.86 -11.99 5.06
CA ASP A 137 12.44 -12.87 4.04
C ASP A 137 12.99 -12.09 2.84
N PHE A 138 12.32 -11.01 2.45
CA PHE A 138 12.75 -10.15 1.35
C PHE A 138 14.03 -9.37 1.68
N ASP A 139 14.14 -8.85 2.91
CA ASP A 139 15.36 -8.21 3.41
C ASP A 139 16.56 -9.18 3.39
N HIS A 140 16.33 -10.42 3.85
CA HIS A 140 17.36 -11.47 3.79
C HIS A 140 17.67 -11.86 2.33
N TYR A 141 16.71 -11.82 1.42
CA TYR A 141 16.95 -12.08 0.00
C TYR A 141 17.80 -10.98 -0.65
N LEU A 142 17.53 -9.70 -0.37
CA LEU A 142 18.33 -8.58 -0.89
C LEU A 142 19.74 -8.60 -0.31
N ALA A 143 19.88 -8.75 1.02
CA ALA A 143 21.17 -8.76 1.69
C ALA A 143 22.12 -9.88 1.20
N ASN A 144 21.57 -11.00 0.72
CA ASN A 144 22.36 -12.12 0.21
C ASN A 144 22.65 -12.07 -1.30
N ASN A 145 22.01 -11.17 -2.06
CA ASN A 145 22.21 -11.03 -3.51
C ASN A 145 23.01 -9.77 -3.92
N GLU A 146 23.39 -8.90 -2.97
CA GLU A 146 24.30 -7.76 -3.24
C GLU A 146 25.79 -8.16 -3.36
N HIS A 147 26.09 -9.47 -3.37
CA HIS A 147 27.45 -10.02 -3.54
C HIS A 147 27.64 -10.87 -4.80
N ALA A 148 26.71 -10.84 -5.75
CA ALA A 148 26.77 -11.58 -7.01
C ALA A 148 26.99 -10.68 -8.23
#